data_AF-A0A2N1KK81-F1
#
_entry.id   AF-A0A2N1KK81-F1
#
_cell.length_a   1.000
_cell.length_b   1.000
_cell.length_c   1.000
_cell.angle_alpha   90.00
_cell.angle_beta   90.00
_cell.angle_gamma   90.00
#
_symmetry.space_group_name_H-M   'P 1'
#
loop_
_entity.id
_entity.type
_entity.pdbx_description
1 polymer ?
#
loop_
_entity_poly.entity_id
_entity_poly.type
_entity_poly.pdbx_seq_one_letter_code
_entity_poly.pdbx_strand_id
1 'polypeptide(L)'
;MQRDTFSYLVTNPSELSSDDLVYLEQLVEHYPFCQTGHVLLAKGYTHDSKSAEASLRKAAAYALSRNALRKFMEGDFPQSTPTTDQALPFTRRHAREVVEVSTKPFFEEINPVQALRGLDYSEVLLKKNEEKPETEPQESNPLDQLSIIDRFIQAEPRIGPLRAKLGQPEEIQVDLAQKPQQSHSTPVTEAYAKVLARQGKTEKAIEVYEKLQLKFPEKKTYFAEKIEALKNNPPLS
;
A
#
# COMPACT_ATOMS: atom_id res chain seq x y z
N MET A 1 30.87 17.96 9.35
CA MET A 1 31.94 17.13 8.76
C MET A 1 31.50 15.71 8.39
N GLN A 2 30.29 15.25 8.72
CA GLN A 2 29.90 13.83 8.62
C GLN A 2 29.37 13.37 7.24
N ARG A 3 29.03 14.30 6.33
CA ARG A 3 28.40 13.98 5.04
C ARG A 3 29.36 13.27 4.08
N ASP A 4 30.60 13.75 4.02
CA ASP A 4 31.58 13.25 3.05
C ASP A 4 32.09 11.86 3.48
N THR A 5 32.24 11.64 4.79
CA THR A 5 32.51 10.31 5.36
C THR A 5 31.40 9.33 5.02
N PHE A 6 30.13 9.70 5.23
CA PHE A 6 29.01 8.83 4.87
C PHE A 6 28.97 8.51 3.37
N SER A 7 29.21 9.51 2.52
CA SER A 7 29.30 9.32 1.07
C SER A 7 30.41 8.32 0.71
N TYR A 8 31.58 8.41 1.36
CA TYR A 8 32.69 7.50 1.16
C TYR A 8 32.37 6.06 1.59
N LEU A 9 31.69 5.89 2.74
CA LEU A 9 31.30 4.57 3.24
C LEU A 9 30.27 3.88 2.35
N VAL A 10 29.35 4.66 1.75
CA VAL A 10 28.38 4.12 0.78
C VAL A 10 29.08 3.62 -0.49
N THR A 11 30.16 4.28 -0.93
CA THR A 11 30.93 3.83 -2.09
C THR A 11 31.88 2.67 -1.74
N ASN A 12 32.41 2.64 -0.53
CA ASN A 12 33.40 1.65 -0.06
C ASN A 12 32.90 0.90 1.18
N PRO A 13 31.84 0.08 1.06
CA PRO A 13 31.23 -0.60 2.20
C PRO A 13 32.11 -1.70 2.81
N SER A 14 33.21 -2.08 2.16
CA SER A 14 34.20 -3.05 2.68
C SER A 14 35.20 -2.44 3.67
N GLU A 15 35.30 -1.12 3.74
CA GLU A 15 36.31 -0.40 4.54
C GLU A 15 35.75 0.15 5.86
N LEU A 16 34.64 -0.41 6.36
CA LEU A 16 33.99 0.04 7.59
C LEU A 16 34.88 -0.17 8.82
N SER A 17 35.17 0.91 9.54
CA SER A 17 35.86 0.88 10.84
C SER A 17 34.88 0.73 12.01
N SER A 18 35.39 0.35 13.19
CA SER A 18 34.62 0.32 14.44
C SER A 18 34.05 1.69 14.82
N ASP A 19 34.81 2.77 14.55
CA ASP A 19 34.35 4.15 14.80
C ASP A 19 33.18 4.53 13.88
N ASP A 20 33.21 4.04 12.63
CA ASP A 20 32.13 4.26 11.66
C ASP A 20 30.85 3.53 12.06
N LEU A 21 30.96 2.36 12.70
CA LEU A 21 29.80 1.64 13.25
C LEU A 21 29.09 2.44 14.32
N VAL A 22 29.84 3.02 15.27
CA VAL A 22 29.27 3.87 16.33
C VAL A 22 28.58 5.09 15.71
N TYR A 23 29.19 5.70 14.70
CA TYR A 23 28.59 6.81 13.96
C TYR A 23 27.30 6.38 13.23
N LEU A 24 27.29 5.24 12.56
CA LEU A 24 26.12 4.72 11.86
C LEU A 24 24.97 4.37 12.80
N GLU A 25 25.27 3.86 14.00
CA GLU A 25 24.25 3.62 15.04
C GLU A 25 23.59 4.91 15.49
N GLN A 26 24.38 5.93 15.80
CA GLN A 26 23.87 7.26 16.14
C GLN A 26 23.05 7.85 14.99
N LEU A 27 23.50 7.68 13.75
CA LEU A 27 22.79 8.16 12.57
C LEU A 27 21.42 7.49 12.43
N VAL A 28 21.36 6.18 12.59
CA VAL A 28 20.11 5.41 12.50
C VAL A 28 19.15 5.74 13.65
N GLU A 29 19.66 6.06 14.83
CA GLU A 29 18.84 6.52 15.96
C GLU A 29 18.18 7.87 15.67
N HIS A 30 18.92 8.82 15.10
CA HIS A 30 18.39 10.14 14.71
C HIS A 30 17.52 10.07 13.45
N TYR A 31 17.79 9.12 12.55
CA TYR A 31 17.09 8.95 11.27
C TYR A 31 16.66 7.48 11.08
N PRO A 32 15.59 7.01 11.75
CA PRO A 32 15.17 5.60 11.74
C PRO A 32 14.86 5.03 10.35
N PHE A 33 14.45 5.89 9.41
CA PHE A 33 14.12 5.51 8.04
C PHE A 33 15.30 5.59 7.06
N CYS A 34 16.52 5.84 7.53
CA CYS A 34 17.72 5.83 6.70
C CYS A 34 18.07 4.40 6.26
N GLN A 35 17.49 3.96 5.14
CA GLN A 35 17.64 2.60 4.61
C GLN A 35 19.11 2.21 4.42
N THR A 36 19.90 3.12 3.83
CA THR A 36 21.34 2.91 3.57
C THR A 36 22.15 2.76 4.85
N GLY A 37 21.79 3.47 5.92
CA GLY A 37 22.43 3.33 7.24
C GLY A 37 22.26 1.93 7.82
N HIS A 38 21.03 1.39 7.80
CA HIS A 38 20.77 0.01 8.27
C HIS A 38 21.53 -1.04 7.45
N VAL A 39 21.63 -0.84 6.13
CA VAL A 39 22.36 -1.75 5.23
C VAL A 39 23.87 -1.74 5.51
N LEU A 40 24.45 -0.56 5.73
CA LEU A 40 25.87 -0.44 6.11
C LEU A 40 26.15 -1.04 7.49
N LEU A 41 25.27 -0.81 8.48
CA LEU A 41 25.38 -1.45 9.80
C LEU A 41 25.38 -2.97 9.68
N ALA A 42 24.43 -3.54 8.92
CA ALA A 42 24.38 -4.98 8.70
C ALA A 42 25.68 -5.50 8.06
N LYS A 43 26.28 -4.74 7.13
CA LYS A 43 27.56 -5.11 6.51
C LYS A 43 28.73 -5.08 7.47
N GLY A 44 28.83 -4.07 8.33
CA GLY A 44 29.92 -4.00 9.30
C GLY A 44 29.79 -5.05 10.43
N TYR A 45 28.56 -5.45 10.77
CA TYR A 45 28.31 -6.49 11.77
C TYR A 45 28.47 -7.92 11.25
N THR A 46 28.85 -8.17 10.00
CA THR A 46 29.00 -9.54 9.46
C THR A 46 29.96 -10.42 10.25
N HIS A 47 30.95 -9.81 10.91
CA HIS A 47 31.95 -10.51 11.69
C HIS A 47 31.51 -10.78 13.14
N ASP A 48 30.51 -10.06 13.65
CA ASP A 48 29.97 -10.27 15.00
C ASP A 48 28.69 -11.11 14.96
N SER A 49 28.83 -12.40 15.23
CA SER A 49 27.74 -13.38 15.20
C SER A 49 26.48 -12.96 15.98
N LYS A 50 26.62 -12.23 17.10
CA LYS A 50 25.48 -11.85 17.94
C LYS A 50 24.70 -10.68 17.36
N SER A 51 25.40 -9.66 16.88
CA SER A 51 24.79 -8.43 16.36
C SER A 51 24.39 -8.57 14.89
N ALA A 52 25.09 -9.43 14.12
CA ALA A 52 24.88 -9.67 12.70
C ALA A 52 23.43 -9.99 12.37
N GLU A 53 22.84 -10.96 13.07
CA GLU A 53 21.48 -11.42 12.77
C GLU A 53 20.44 -10.32 13.09
N ALA A 54 20.60 -9.63 14.22
CA ALA A 54 19.72 -8.54 14.61
C ALA A 54 19.80 -7.37 13.63
N SER A 55 21.01 -6.96 13.24
CA SER A 55 21.22 -5.90 12.24
C SER A 55 20.71 -6.30 10.86
N LEU A 56 20.88 -7.57 10.46
CA LEU A 56 20.41 -8.07 9.17
C LEU A 56 18.88 -8.08 9.10
N ARG A 57 18.20 -8.49 10.18
CA ARG A 57 16.73 -8.46 10.27
C ARG A 57 16.20 -7.02 10.19
N LYS A 58 16.83 -6.09 10.90
CA LYS A 58 16.49 -4.65 10.82
C LYS A 58 16.70 -4.13 9.40
N ALA A 59 17.87 -4.38 8.80
CA ALA A 59 18.16 -3.97 7.43
C ALA A 59 17.16 -4.55 6.42
N ALA A 60 16.79 -5.83 6.56
CA ALA A 60 15.80 -6.46 5.68
C ALA A 60 14.41 -5.84 5.80
N ALA A 61 14.02 -5.35 6.99
CA ALA A 61 12.75 -4.67 7.18
C ALA A 61 12.71 -3.28 6.53
N TYR A 62 13.84 -2.56 6.51
CA TYR A 62 13.94 -1.22 5.91
C TYR A 62 14.35 -1.23 4.43
N ALA A 63 14.99 -2.29 3.93
CA ALA A 63 15.48 -2.37 2.57
C ALA A 63 14.36 -2.47 1.53
N LEU A 64 14.53 -1.76 0.41
CA LEU A 64 13.58 -1.76 -0.70
C LEU A 64 13.49 -3.13 -1.40
N SER A 65 14.59 -3.90 -1.42
CA SER A 65 14.57 -5.28 -1.90
C SER A 65 15.52 -6.19 -1.12
N ARG A 66 14.97 -7.32 -0.67
CA ARG A 66 15.72 -8.32 0.11
C ARG A 66 16.82 -8.98 -0.70
N ASN A 67 16.62 -9.14 -2.02
CA ASN A 67 17.64 -9.69 -2.90
C ASN A 67 18.79 -8.73 -3.18
N ALA A 68 18.54 -7.43 -3.30
CA ALA A 68 19.64 -6.47 -3.39
C ALA A 68 20.42 -6.48 -2.08
N LEU A 69 19.75 -6.53 -0.92
CA LEU A 69 20.44 -6.70 0.36
C LEU A 69 21.29 -7.98 0.38
N ARG A 70 20.72 -9.14 -0.01
CA ARG A 70 21.47 -10.41 -0.05
C ARG A 70 22.71 -10.32 -0.93
N LYS A 71 22.56 -9.88 -2.19
CA LYS A 71 23.67 -9.67 -3.12
C LYS A 71 24.73 -8.72 -2.57
N PHE A 72 24.31 -7.69 -1.83
CA PHE A 72 25.21 -6.72 -1.21
C PHE A 72 26.01 -7.33 -0.06
N MET A 73 25.35 -8.16 0.75
CA MET A 73 26.02 -8.92 1.81
C MET A 73 27.03 -9.91 1.22
N GLU A 74 26.68 -10.60 0.14
CA GLU A 74 27.50 -11.56 -0.60
C GLU A 74 28.64 -10.90 -1.40
N GLY A 75 28.53 -9.61 -1.73
CA GLY A 75 29.53 -8.88 -2.53
C GLY A 75 29.33 -9.00 -4.04
N ASP A 76 28.18 -9.50 -4.48
CA ASP A 76 27.83 -9.79 -5.87
C ASP A 76 27.47 -8.55 -6.71
N PHE A 77 27.67 -7.34 -6.17
CA PHE A 77 27.47 -6.13 -6.95
C PHE A 77 28.69 -5.86 -7.83
N PRO A 78 28.50 -5.62 -9.15
CA PRO A 78 29.60 -5.13 -9.96
C PRO A 78 30.07 -3.81 -9.34
N GLN A 79 31.33 -3.78 -8.88
CA GLN A 79 31.94 -2.53 -8.45
C GLN A 79 31.77 -1.55 -9.61
N SER A 80 31.19 -0.38 -9.31
CA SER A 80 31.09 0.67 -10.32
C SER A 80 32.52 1.01 -10.73
N THR A 81 32.95 0.52 -11.88
CA THR A 81 34.10 1.09 -12.54
C THR A 81 33.78 2.58 -12.71
N PRO A 82 34.76 3.49 -12.52
CA PRO A 82 34.56 4.91 -12.76
C PRO A 82 34.30 5.09 -14.26
N THR A 83 33.05 4.84 -14.66
CA THR A 83 32.56 5.08 -16.00
C THR A 83 32.55 6.59 -16.11
N THR A 84 33.49 7.08 -16.92
CA THR A 84 33.59 8.46 -17.39
C THR A 84 32.21 9.09 -17.51
N ASP A 85 32.04 10.27 -16.90
CA ASP A 85 30.86 11.14 -16.91
C ASP A 85 30.10 11.13 -18.25
N GLN A 86 29.29 10.10 -18.47
CA GLN A 86 28.18 10.16 -19.40
C GLN A 86 27.00 10.54 -18.55
N ALA A 87 26.80 11.85 -18.42
CA ALA A 87 25.60 12.42 -17.84
C ALA A 87 24.39 11.69 -18.45
N LEU A 88 23.70 10.89 -17.62
CA LEU A 88 22.47 10.23 -18.01
C LEU A 88 21.53 11.30 -18.61
N PRO A 89 20.87 11.06 -19.75
CA PRO A 89 20.12 12.09 -20.48
C PRO A 89 18.96 12.71 -19.68
N PHE A 90 18.65 12.19 -18.49
CA PHE A 90 17.61 12.68 -17.60
C PHE A 90 18.09 13.69 -16.53
N THR A 91 19.39 13.96 -16.36
CA THR A 91 19.86 14.90 -15.32
C THR A 91 19.65 16.38 -15.66
N ARG A 92 19.09 16.71 -16.83
CA ARG A 92 18.42 18.01 -16.99
C ARG A 92 17.21 18.03 -16.07
N ARG A 93 17.42 18.55 -14.85
CA ARG A 93 16.33 19.15 -14.08
C ARG A 93 15.69 20.16 -15.04
N HIS A 94 14.53 19.84 -15.60
CA HIS A 94 13.64 20.89 -16.08
C HIS A 94 13.49 21.82 -14.88
N ALA A 95 13.93 23.07 -15.03
CA ALA A 95 13.64 24.11 -14.06
C ALA A 95 12.11 24.17 -13.99
N ARG A 96 11.54 23.48 -13.00
CA ARG A 96 10.12 23.54 -12.71
C ARG A 96 9.92 24.97 -12.24
N GLU A 97 9.27 25.80 -13.05
CA GLU A 97 8.77 27.09 -12.58
C GLU A 97 7.93 26.79 -11.34
N VAL A 98 8.41 27.29 -10.20
CA VAL A 98 7.72 27.18 -8.93
C VAL A 98 6.54 28.12 -9.04
N VAL A 99 5.40 27.63 -9.54
CA VAL A 99 4.12 28.28 -9.29
C VAL A 99 3.85 28.06 -7.80
N GLU A 100 4.07 29.09 -7.00
CA GLU A 100 3.63 29.13 -5.60
C GLU A 100 2.10 29.04 -5.57
N VAL A 101 1.58 27.82 -5.59
CA VAL A 101 0.20 27.57 -5.21
C VAL A 101 0.16 27.69 -3.69
N SER A 102 -0.20 28.88 -3.21
CA SER A 102 -0.54 29.13 -1.81
C SER A 102 -1.87 28.45 -1.47
N THR A 103 -1.87 27.12 -1.41
CA THR A 103 -2.92 26.40 -0.69
C THR A 103 -2.58 26.48 0.79
N LYS A 104 -3.26 27.39 1.50
CA LYS A 104 -3.33 27.32 2.96
C LYS A 104 -3.75 25.90 3.33
N PRO A 105 -2.98 25.16 4.14
CA PRO A 105 -3.39 23.82 4.53
C PRO A 105 -4.64 23.94 5.39
N PHE A 106 -5.76 23.46 4.86
CA PHE A 106 -6.99 23.30 5.62
C PHE A 106 -6.83 22.03 6.46
N PHE A 107 -6.38 22.20 7.70
CA PHE A 107 -6.41 21.14 8.70
C PHE A 107 -7.81 21.12 9.30
N GLU A 108 -8.63 20.17 8.86
CA GLU A 108 -9.83 19.81 9.61
C GLU A 108 -9.36 18.90 10.76
N GLU A 109 -9.53 19.35 12.01
CA GLU A 109 -9.23 18.53 13.19
C GLU A 109 -10.23 17.37 13.26
N ILE A 110 -9.82 16.22 12.71
CA ILE A 110 -10.59 14.99 12.80
C ILE A 110 -10.51 14.52 14.26
N ASN A 111 -11.65 14.56 14.97
CA ASN A 111 -11.75 14.00 16.32
C ASN A 111 -11.45 12.48 16.26
N PRO A 112 -10.39 11.98 16.92
CA PRO A 112 -9.94 10.60 16.77
C PRO A 112 -11.03 9.59 17.18
N VAL A 113 -11.93 9.97 18.10
CA VAL A 113 -13.03 9.12 18.56
C VAL A 113 -14.08 8.89 17.47
N GLN A 114 -14.29 9.85 16.56
CA GLN A 114 -15.22 9.71 15.43
C GLN A 114 -14.63 8.85 14.30
N ALA A 115 -13.32 8.90 14.09
CA ALA A 115 -12.63 8.07 13.10
C ALA A 115 -12.61 6.58 13.50
N LEU A 116 -12.54 6.27 14.80
CA LEU A 116 -12.52 4.90 15.32
C LEU A 116 -13.90 4.21 15.34
N ARG A 117 -15.01 4.95 15.35
CA ARG A 117 -16.36 4.37 15.50
C ARG A 117 -16.79 3.48 14.31
N GLY A 118 -16.12 3.58 13.16
CA GLY A 118 -16.44 2.81 11.95
C GLY A 118 -15.53 1.59 11.69
N LEU A 119 -14.53 1.35 12.55
CA LEU A 119 -13.48 0.34 12.34
C LEU A 119 -13.55 -0.74 13.42
N ASP A 120 -14.73 -1.26 13.72
CA ASP A 120 -14.89 -2.37 14.66
C ASP A 120 -14.56 -3.70 13.94
N TYR A 121 -13.27 -3.93 13.70
CA TYR A 121 -12.76 -5.18 13.11
C TYR A 121 -12.80 -6.37 14.07
N SER A 122 -13.26 -6.16 15.30
CA SER A 122 -13.42 -7.16 16.34
C SER A 122 -14.28 -8.33 15.86
N GLU A 123 -15.42 -8.07 15.21
CA GLU A 123 -16.30 -9.14 14.69
C GLU A 123 -15.69 -9.95 13.54
N VAL A 124 -14.88 -9.32 12.68
CA VAL A 124 -14.22 -9.99 11.55
C VAL A 124 -13.08 -10.87 12.03
N LEU A 125 -12.36 -10.44 13.08
CA LEU A 125 -11.28 -11.20 13.70
C LEU A 125 -11.82 -12.35 14.55
N LEU A 126 -12.94 -12.15 15.24
CA LEU A 126 -13.58 -13.19 16.06
C LEU A 126 -14.24 -14.30 15.21
N LYS A 127 -14.81 -13.95 14.04
CA LYS A 127 -15.39 -14.94 13.09
C LYS A 127 -14.37 -15.90 12.46
N LYS A 128 -13.07 -15.62 12.54
CA LYS A 128 -12.04 -16.51 11.98
C LYS A 128 -11.67 -17.69 12.89
N ASN A 129 -12.12 -17.67 14.14
CA ASN A 129 -11.80 -18.69 15.14
C ASN A 129 -12.90 -19.74 15.33
N GLU A 130 -14.06 -19.61 14.67
CA GLU A 130 -15.11 -20.63 14.72
C GLU A 130 -15.27 -21.25 13.33
N GLU A 131 -14.97 -22.55 13.27
CA GLU A 131 -15.16 -23.48 12.15
C GLU A 131 -14.25 -23.31 10.92
N LYS A 132 -13.02 -23.83 11.05
CA LYS A 132 -12.41 -24.59 9.95
C LYS A 132 -12.31 -26.05 10.37
N PRO A 133 -12.81 -27.02 9.56
CA PRO A 133 -12.46 -28.41 9.77
C PRO A 133 -10.95 -28.55 9.61
N GLU A 134 -10.33 -29.17 10.61
CA GLU A 134 -8.93 -29.58 10.61
C GLU A 134 -8.68 -30.43 9.38
N THR A 135 -8.11 -29.82 8.35
CA THR A 135 -7.49 -30.57 7.27
C THR A 135 -6.10 -30.87 7.77
N GLU A 136 -5.81 -32.15 7.99
CA GLU A 136 -4.48 -32.63 8.39
C GLU A 136 -3.41 -31.95 7.52
N PRO A 137 -2.34 -31.39 8.11
CA PRO A 137 -1.25 -30.86 7.32
C PRO A 137 -0.65 -32.02 6.52
N GLN A 138 -0.87 -32.01 5.21
CA GLN A 138 -0.12 -32.88 4.32
C GLN A 138 1.36 -32.57 4.53
N GLU A 139 2.12 -33.58 4.94
CA GLU A 139 3.58 -33.53 5.07
C GLU A 139 4.18 -33.31 3.67
N SER A 140 4.22 -32.05 3.22
CA SER A 140 5.09 -31.67 2.13
C SER A 140 6.52 -31.75 2.64
N ASN A 141 7.38 -32.51 1.96
CA ASN A 141 8.79 -32.61 2.30
C ASN A 141 9.37 -31.19 2.51
N PRO A 142 10.13 -30.94 3.59
CA PRO A 142 10.69 -29.60 3.86
C PRO A 142 11.57 -29.10 2.71
N LEU A 143 12.15 -30.02 1.93
CA LEU A 143 12.93 -29.70 0.72
C LEU A 143 12.08 -29.07 -0.39
N ASP A 144 10.83 -29.52 -0.57
CA ASP A 144 9.93 -28.95 -1.58
C ASP A 144 9.50 -27.53 -1.20
N GLN A 145 9.25 -27.27 0.09
CA GLN A 145 8.93 -25.93 0.58
C GLN A 145 10.10 -24.95 0.37
N LEU A 146 11.32 -25.37 0.70
CA LEU A 146 12.51 -24.55 0.46
C LEU A 146 12.69 -24.25 -1.04
N SER A 147 12.46 -25.23 -1.92
CA SER A 147 12.55 -25.02 -3.37
C SER A 147 11.55 -23.99 -3.90
N ILE A 148 10.33 -23.94 -3.34
CA ILE A 148 9.30 -22.95 -3.70
C ILE A 148 9.72 -21.57 -3.22
N ILE A 149 10.27 -21.47 -2.00
CA ILE A 149 10.78 -20.22 -1.43
C ILE A 149 11.95 -19.71 -2.27
N ASP A 150 12.91 -20.56 -2.61
CA ASP A 150 14.08 -20.19 -3.41
C ASP A 150 13.67 -19.76 -4.82
N ARG A 151 12.72 -20.47 -5.45
CA ARG A 151 12.15 -20.07 -6.73
C ARG A 151 11.47 -18.71 -6.65
N PHE A 152 10.72 -18.44 -5.58
CA PHE A 152 10.05 -17.16 -5.38
C PHE A 152 11.05 -16.01 -5.18
N ILE A 153 12.07 -16.24 -4.36
CA ILE A 153 13.15 -15.29 -4.12
C ILE A 153 13.90 -15.00 -5.43
N GLN A 154 14.25 -16.02 -6.21
CA GLN A 154 14.95 -15.83 -7.49
C GLN A 154 14.09 -15.15 -8.56
N ALA A 155 12.80 -15.45 -8.61
CA ALA A 155 11.90 -14.92 -9.65
C ALA A 155 11.59 -13.43 -9.51
N GLU A 156 11.80 -12.82 -8.33
CA GLU A 156 11.45 -11.43 -8.00
C GLU A 156 10.14 -10.97 -8.67
N PRO A 157 9.02 -11.69 -8.47
CA PRO A 157 7.80 -11.39 -9.20
C PRO A 157 7.32 -9.99 -8.81
N ARG A 158 7.48 -9.04 -9.74
CA ARG A 158 6.94 -7.70 -9.58
C ARG A 158 5.48 -7.74 -9.99
N ILE A 159 4.61 -7.21 -9.14
CA ILE A 159 3.23 -6.89 -9.52
C ILE A 159 3.31 -5.69 -10.46
N GLY A 160 3.54 -5.97 -11.74
CA GLY A 160 3.40 -4.96 -12.79
C GLY A 160 1.92 -4.64 -13.02
N PRO A 161 1.58 -3.46 -13.57
CA PRO A 161 0.26 -3.26 -14.14
C PRO A 161 0.01 -4.35 -15.18
N LEU A 162 -1.19 -4.94 -15.19
CA LEU A 162 -1.60 -5.99 -16.13
C LEU A 162 -1.38 -5.51 -17.57
N ARG A 163 -0.26 -5.90 -18.18
CA ARG A 163 -0.03 -5.73 -19.62
C ARG A 163 -0.55 -6.98 -20.31
N ALA A 164 -1.55 -6.79 -21.16
CA ALA A 164 -1.97 -7.82 -22.11
C ALA A 164 -0.75 -8.27 -22.93
N LYS A 165 -0.40 -9.56 -22.85
CA LYS A 165 0.66 -10.14 -23.67
C LYS A 165 0.15 -10.23 -25.11
N LEU A 166 0.77 -9.50 -26.04
CA LEU A 166 0.53 -9.69 -27.48
C LEU A 166 0.93 -11.12 -27.87
N GLY A 167 -0.01 -11.90 -28.42
CA GLY A 167 0.29 -13.16 -29.12
C GLY A 167 -0.17 -14.45 -28.44
N GLN A 168 -0.92 -14.40 -27.33
CA GLN A 168 -1.74 -15.54 -26.90
C GLN A 168 -3.14 -15.38 -27.50
N PRO A 169 -3.81 -16.45 -27.99
CA PRO A 169 -5.20 -16.36 -28.37
C PRO A 169 -5.96 -15.80 -27.19
N GLU A 170 -6.73 -14.75 -27.44
CA GLU A 170 -7.51 -14.06 -26.43
C GLU A 170 -8.34 -15.09 -25.67
N GLU A 171 -7.92 -15.46 -24.46
CA GLU A 171 -8.91 -15.76 -23.43
C GLU A 171 -9.78 -14.51 -23.42
N ILE A 172 -11.02 -14.67 -23.88
CA ILE A 172 -12.02 -13.63 -23.92
C ILE A 172 -11.96 -12.96 -22.55
N GLN A 173 -11.35 -11.78 -22.51
CA GLN A 173 -11.44 -10.93 -21.34
C GLN A 173 -12.89 -10.53 -21.31
N VAL A 174 -13.67 -11.29 -20.56
CA VAL A 174 -15.04 -10.93 -20.25
C VAL A 174 -14.92 -9.57 -19.59
N ASP A 175 -15.31 -8.52 -20.30
CA ASP A 175 -15.31 -7.16 -19.79
C ASP A 175 -16.30 -7.11 -18.62
N LEU A 176 -15.81 -7.40 -17.41
CA LEU A 176 -16.58 -7.31 -16.16
C LEU A 176 -17.03 -5.87 -15.89
N ALA A 177 -16.45 -4.86 -16.55
CA ALA A 177 -16.88 -3.48 -16.43
C ALA A 177 -18.13 -3.17 -17.29
N GLN A 178 -18.39 -3.93 -18.35
CA GLN A 178 -19.56 -3.70 -19.21
C GLN A 178 -20.87 -4.35 -18.76
N LYS A 179 -20.87 -5.04 -17.61
CA LYS A 179 -22.08 -5.10 -16.77
C LYS A 179 -21.72 -5.59 -15.37
N PRO A 180 -21.76 -4.73 -14.34
CA PRO A 180 -22.03 -5.22 -13.00
C PRO A 180 -23.50 -5.65 -12.96
N GLN A 181 -23.80 -6.87 -13.41
CA GLN A 181 -24.99 -7.62 -12.97
C GLN A 181 -24.74 -8.25 -11.59
N GLN A 182 -23.91 -7.61 -10.76
CA GLN A 182 -23.92 -7.80 -9.33
C GLN A 182 -24.40 -6.49 -8.72
N SER A 183 -25.67 -6.52 -8.34
CA SER A 183 -26.36 -5.58 -7.47
C SER A 183 -25.56 -5.39 -6.19
N HIS A 184 -24.56 -4.52 -6.20
CA HIS A 184 -24.06 -3.93 -4.98
C HIS A 184 -25.27 -3.26 -4.35
N SER A 185 -25.71 -3.81 -3.22
CA SER A 185 -26.88 -3.37 -2.47
C SER A 185 -26.76 -1.87 -2.26
N THR A 186 -27.46 -1.10 -3.10
CA THR A 186 -27.48 0.36 -3.02
C THR A 186 -27.95 0.70 -1.60
N PRO A 187 -27.20 1.49 -0.82
CA PRO A 187 -27.53 1.72 0.58
C PRO A 187 -28.94 2.31 0.69
N VAL A 188 -29.88 1.51 1.19
CA VAL A 188 -31.28 1.90 1.33
C VAL A 188 -31.46 2.60 2.68
N THR A 189 -31.05 3.87 2.75
CA THR A 189 -31.21 4.72 3.95
C THR A 189 -31.83 6.08 3.59
N GLU A 190 -32.53 6.70 4.53
CA GLU A 190 -33.19 8.00 4.32
C GLU A 190 -32.18 9.10 3.99
N ALA A 191 -31.03 9.11 4.68
CA ALA A 191 -29.97 10.08 4.44
C ALA A 191 -29.42 9.98 3.00
N TYR A 192 -29.31 8.76 2.48
CA TYR A 192 -28.88 8.51 1.12
C TYR A 192 -29.87 9.05 0.08
N ALA A 193 -31.17 8.79 0.27
CA ALA A 193 -32.22 9.33 -0.61
C ALA A 193 -32.22 10.87 -0.61
N LYS A 194 -32.01 11.50 0.55
CA LYS A 194 -31.91 12.95 0.68
C LYS A 194 -30.71 13.53 -0.06
N VAL A 195 -29.55 12.85 -0.02
CA VAL A 195 -28.36 13.25 -0.78
C VAL A 195 -28.60 13.13 -2.29
N LEU A 196 -29.25 12.05 -2.75
CA LEU A 196 -29.60 11.88 -4.17
C LEU A 196 -30.54 12.97 -4.66
N ALA A 197 -31.57 13.31 -3.87
CA ALA A 197 -32.48 14.42 -4.19
C ALA A 197 -31.70 15.74 -4.31
N ARG A 198 -30.79 16.05 -3.38
CA ARG A 198 -29.95 17.26 -3.45
C ARG A 198 -29.02 17.30 -4.67
N GLN A 199 -28.63 16.14 -5.20
CA GLN A 199 -27.82 16.02 -6.41
C GLN A 199 -28.65 16.10 -7.70
N GLY A 200 -29.96 16.38 -7.62
CA GLY A 200 -30.87 16.39 -8.78
C GLY A 200 -31.24 15.00 -9.30
N LYS A 201 -30.76 13.91 -8.67
CA LYS A 201 -31.04 12.52 -9.06
C LYS A 201 -32.38 12.06 -8.46
N THR A 202 -33.46 12.69 -8.87
CA THR A 202 -34.82 12.49 -8.33
C THR A 202 -35.32 11.06 -8.53
N GLU A 203 -35.14 10.48 -9.71
CA GLU A 203 -35.57 9.11 -10.04
C GLU A 203 -34.96 8.09 -9.06
N LYS A 204 -33.64 8.15 -8.86
CA LYS A 204 -32.93 7.27 -7.93
C LYS A 204 -33.32 7.52 -6.47
N ALA A 205 -33.65 8.76 -6.11
CA ALA A 205 -34.13 9.07 -4.76
C ALA A 205 -35.52 8.44 -4.50
N ILE A 206 -36.42 8.48 -5.49
CA ILE A 206 -37.74 7.85 -5.41
C ILE A 206 -37.60 6.33 -5.22
N GLU A 207 -36.76 5.66 -6.01
CA GLU A 207 -36.51 4.22 -5.88
C GLU A 207 -36.03 3.83 -4.46
N VAL A 208 -35.17 4.65 -3.85
CA VAL A 208 -34.70 4.41 -2.48
C VAL A 208 -35.83 4.60 -1.47
N TYR A 209 -36.68 5.63 -1.64
CA TYR A 209 -37.85 5.83 -0.77
C TYR A 209 -38.90 4.72 -0.90
N GLU A 210 -39.12 4.19 -2.10
CA GLU A 210 -40.00 3.03 -2.33
C GLU A 210 -39.45 1.77 -1.64
N LYS A 211 -38.14 1.52 -1.75
CA LYS A 211 -37.48 0.44 -1.00
C LYS A 211 -37.58 0.63 0.51
N LEU A 212 -37.56 1.87 1.02
CA LEU A 212 -37.76 2.17 2.44
C LEU A 212 -39.21 1.93 2.90
N GLN A 213 -40.21 2.19 2.06
CA GLN A 213 -41.61 1.84 2.36
C GLN A 213 -41.82 0.34 2.52
N LEU A 214 -41.10 -0.48 1.73
CA LEU A 214 -41.13 -1.94 1.84
C LEU A 214 -40.42 -2.43 3.12
N LYS A 215 -39.31 -1.79 3.51
CA LYS A 215 -38.57 -2.15 4.72
C LYS A 215 -39.21 -1.67 6.02
N PHE A 216 -39.89 -0.52 6.00
CA PHE A 216 -40.45 0.14 7.19
C PHE A 216 -41.93 0.51 6.98
N PRO A 217 -42.86 -0.48 7.08
CA PRO A 217 -44.26 -0.26 6.77
C PRO A 217 -44.96 0.77 7.69
N GLU A 218 -44.49 0.93 8.92
CA GLU A 218 -45.01 1.88 9.90
C GLU A 218 -44.84 3.35 9.45
N LYS A 219 -43.82 3.63 8.63
CA LYS A 219 -43.49 4.96 8.13
C LYS A 219 -43.93 5.18 6.67
N LYS A 220 -44.84 4.36 6.15
CA LYS A 220 -45.30 4.42 4.75
C LYS A 220 -45.83 5.79 4.34
N THR A 221 -46.65 6.39 5.19
CA THR A 221 -47.23 7.74 4.96
C THR A 221 -46.14 8.78 4.82
N TYR A 222 -45.17 8.79 5.74
CA TYR A 222 -44.02 9.70 5.69
C TYR A 222 -43.22 9.59 4.39
N PHE A 223 -42.89 8.37 3.95
CA PHE A 223 -42.16 8.20 2.70
C PHE A 223 -43.00 8.52 1.46
N ALA A 224 -44.33 8.29 1.51
CA ALA A 224 -45.22 8.67 0.42
C ALA A 224 -45.24 10.19 0.21
N GLU A 225 -45.33 10.97 1.29
CA GLU A 225 -45.24 12.43 1.25
C GLU A 225 -43.90 12.91 0.65
N LYS A 226 -42.78 12.24 0.98
CA LYS A 226 -41.46 12.57 0.40
C LYS A 226 -41.39 12.27 -1.09
N ILE A 227 -41.99 11.16 -1.54
CA ILE A 227 -42.06 10.80 -2.96
C ILE A 227 -42.93 11.82 -3.72
N GLU A 228 -44.08 12.19 -3.18
CA GLU A 228 -44.96 13.20 -3.77
C GLU A 228 -44.29 14.58 -3.85
N ALA A 229 -43.58 14.99 -2.79
CA ALA A 229 -42.83 16.23 -2.78
C ALA A 229 -41.75 16.26 -3.87
N LEU A 230 -41.03 15.14 -4.08
CA LEU A 230 -40.01 15.04 -5.13
C LEU A 230 -40.60 14.98 -6.54
N LYS A 231 -41.81 14.43 -6.72
CA LYS A 231 -42.52 14.41 -8.01
C LYS A 231 -43.07 15.79 -8.39
N ASN A 232 -43.58 16.53 -7.40
CA ASN A 232 -44.23 17.83 -7.64
C ASN A 232 -43.24 19.00 -7.70
N ASN A 233 -42.10 18.91 -7.02
CA ASN A 233 -41.10 19.99 -6.98
C ASN A 233 -39.67 19.42 -7.04
N PRO A 234 -39.19 19.02 -8.24
CA PRO A 234 -37.84 18.53 -8.39
C PRO A 234 -36.84 19.65 -8.04
N PRO A 235 -35.86 19.39 -7.15
CA PRO A 235 -34.81 20.37 -6.86
C PRO A 235 -34.06 20.66 -8.16
N LEU A 236 -34.07 21.94 -8.55
CA LEU A 236 -33.53 22.51 -9.79
C LEU A 236 -32.20 21.87 -10.21
N SER A 237 -32.11 21.51 -11.51
CA SER A 237 -30.89 21.11 -12.20
C SER A 237 -29.99 22.29 -12.53
#